data_AF-A0A946JEA5-F1
#
_entry.id   AF-A0A946JEA5-F1
#
_cell.length_a   1.000
_cell.length_b   1.000
_cell.length_c   1.000
_cell.angle_alpha   90.00
_cell.angle_beta   90.00
_cell.angle_gamma   90.00
#
_symmetry.space_group_name_H-M   'P 1'
#
loop_
_entity.id
_entity.type
_entity.pdbx_description
1 polymer ?
#
loop_
_entity_poly.entity_id
_entity_poly.type
_entity_poly.pdbx_seq_one_letter_code
_entity_poly.pdbx_strand_id
1 'polypeptide(L)' 'MQTPKEILLKYWGYSSFRENQEEIIKMIINNKDTLALLPTGGGKSICYQIPSLIMDGICIVVSP' A
#
# COMPACT_ATOMS: atom_id res chain seq x y z
N MET A 1 0.04 -13.98 -9.57
CA MET A 1 0.45 -12.90 -8.63
C MET A 1 -0.72 -12.62 -7.70
N GLN A 2 -0.46 -12.41 -6.41
CA GLN A 2 -1.54 -12.07 -5.46
C GLN A 2 -2.05 -10.65 -5.71
N THR A 3 -3.35 -10.42 -5.54
CA THR A 3 -3.92 -9.07 -5.65
C THR A 3 -3.65 -8.25 -4.38
N PRO A 4 -3.68 -6.91 -4.44
CA PRO A 4 -3.59 -6.07 -3.24
C PRO A 4 -4.59 -6.45 -2.14
N LYS A 5 -5.81 -6.85 -2.51
CA LYS A 5 -6.86 -7.27 -1.56
C LYS A 5 -6.56 -8.60 -0.89
N GLU A 6 -5.99 -9.56 -1.63
CA GLU A 6 -5.56 -10.85 -1.06
C GLU A 6 -4.43 -10.65 -0.04
N ILE A 7 -3.49 -9.77 -0.34
CA ILE A 7 -2.38 -9.42 0.57
C ILE A 7 -2.90 -8.70 1.81
N LEU A 8 -3.81 -7.74 1.63
CA LEU A 8 -4.48 -7.04 2.73
C LEU A 8 -5.17 -8.03 3.67
N LEU A 9 -5.95 -8.96 3.12
CA LEU A 9 -6.65 -9.97 3.91
C LEU A 9 -5.66 -10.91 4.61
N LYS A 10 -4.63 -11.38 3.91
CA LYS A 10 -3.66 -12.34 4.43
C LYS A 10 -2.84 -11.81 5.60
N TYR A 11 -2.33 -10.57 5.51
CA TYR A 11 -1.38 -10.03 6.49
C TYR A 11 -1.99 -9.04 7.48
N TRP A 12 -3.09 -8.36 7.11
CA TRP A 12 -3.78 -7.41 8.01
C TRP A 12 -5.17 -7.87 8.45
N GLY A 13 -5.73 -8.92 7.83
CA GLY A 13 -7.07 -9.41 8.19
C GLY A 13 -8.22 -8.50 7.75
N TYR A 14 -7.95 -7.47 6.94
CA TYR A 14 -8.99 -6.56 6.45
C TYR A 14 -9.54 -7.04 5.11
N SER A 15 -10.87 -7.03 4.98
CA SER A 15 -11.58 -7.40 3.75
C SER A 15 -11.68 -6.25 2.74
N SER A 16 -11.42 -5.01 3.17
CA SER A 16 -11.47 -3.82 2.33
C SER A 16 -10.45 -2.77 2.73
N PHE A 17 -10.02 -2.00 1.74
CA PHE A 17 -9.21 -0.81 1.95
C PHE A 17 -10.04 0.31 2.56
N ARG A 18 -9.38 1.17 3.35
CA ARG A 18 -9.95 2.48 3.69
C ARG A 18 -9.92 3.39 2.47
N GLU A 19 -10.62 4.51 2.59
CA GLU A 19 -10.68 5.54 1.55
C GLU A 19 -9.28 5.91 1.04
N ASN A 20 -9.16 6.06 -0.28
CA ASN A 20 -7.95 6.41 -1.03
C ASN A 20 -6.78 5.41 -1.00
N GLN A 21 -6.73 4.45 -0.07
CA GLN A 21 -5.61 3.49 0.03
C GLN A 21 -5.47 2.64 -1.24
N GLU A 22 -6.58 2.11 -1.76
CA GLU A 22 -6.56 1.26 -2.95
C GLU A 22 -6.04 2.02 -4.18
N GLU A 23 -6.40 3.29 -4.32
CA GLU A 23 -5.96 4.14 -5.43
C GLU A 23 -4.48 4.50 -5.32
N ILE A 24 -4.01 4.86 -4.13
CA ILE A 24 -2.58 5.12 -3.88
C ILE A 24 -1.73 3.90 -4.21
N ILE A 25 -2.15 2.72 -3.73
CA ILE A 25 -1.46 1.44 -4.00
C ILE A 25 -1.42 1.16 -5.51
N LYS A 26 -2.53 1.38 -6.23
CA LYS A 26 -2.58 1.22 -7.70
C LYS A 26 -1.62 2.17 -8.41
N MET A 27 -1.50 3.42 -7.97
CA MET A 27 -0.55 4.36 -8.58
C MET A 27 0.89 3.89 -8.40
N ILE A 28 1.26 3.42 -7.21
CA ILE A 28 2.61 2.91 -6.92
C ILE A 28 2.94 1.65 -7.73
N ILE A 29 2.02 0.68 -7.77
CA ILE A 29 2.21 -0.57 -8.56
C ILE A 29 2.38 -0.26 -10.06
N ASN A 30 1.77 0.82 -10.54
CA ASN A 30 1.94 1.30 -11.92
C ASN A 30 3.17 2.19 -12.12
N ASN A 31 4.14 2.16 -11.19
CA ASN A 31 5.38 2.94 -11.22
C ASN A 31 5.15 4.46 -11.35
N LYS A 32 4.11 4.99 -10.69
CA LYS A 32 3.88 6.44 -10.65
C LYS A 32 4.35 7.05 -9.33
N ASP A 33 5.13 8.13 -9.44
CA ASP A 33 5.45 8.98 -8.30
C ASP A 33 4.15 9.50 -7.67
N THR A 34 4.00 9.26 -6.36
CA THR A 34 2.73 9.46 -5.66
C THR A 34 2.94 10.23 -4.37
N LEU A 35 2.32 11.40 -4.25
CA LEU A 35 2.17 12.14 -2.99
C LEU A 35 0.87 11.73 -2.31
N ALA A 36 0.97 10.98 -1.21
CA ALA A 36 -0.19 10.51 -0.46
C ALA A 36 -0.41 11.35 0.81
N LEU A 37 -1.54 12.07 0.88
CA LEU A 37 -1.96 12.84 2.06
C LEU A 37 -3.06 12.09 2.80
N LEU A 38 -2.75 11.58 3.99
CA LEU A 38 -3.72 10.94 4.87
C LEU A 38 -3.52 11.41 6.32
N PRO A 39 -4.60 11.50 7.12
CA PRO A 39 -4.50 11.87 8.53
C PRO A 39 -3.70 10.85 9.34
N THR A 40 -3.31 11.23 10.56
CA THR A 40 -2.77 10.28 11.56
C THR A 40 -3.80 9.19 11.82
N GLY A 41 -3.35 7.94 11.90
CA GLY A 41 -4.24 6.77 12.01
C GLY A 41 -4.95 6.37 10.71
N GLY A 42 -4.82 7.14 9.62
CA GLY A 42 -5.44 6.86 8.32
C GLY A 42 -4.88 5.64 7.57
N GLY A 43 -3.85 4.98 8.10
CA GLY A 43 -3.27 3.77 7.51
C GLY A 43 -2.31 4.04 6.35
N LYS A 44 -1.49 5.10 6.44
CA LYS A 44 -0.45 5.43 5.45
C LYS A 44 0.53 4.29 5.19
N SER A 45 0.88 3.52 6.22
CA SER A 45 1.88 2.46 6.10
C SER A 45 1.49 1.36 5.13
N ILE A 46 0.20 0.99 5.10
CA ILE A 46 -0.33 -0.01 4.17
C ILE A 46 -0.10 0.40 2.71
N CYS A 47 -0.11 1.70 2.42
CA CYS A 47 0.06 2.23 1.08
C CYS A 47 1.45 1.95 0.48
N TYR A 48 2.50 1.75 1.28
CA TYR A 48 3.82 1.34 0.78
C TYR A 48 4.16 -0.13 1.09
N GLN A 49 3.58 -0.71 2.15
CA GLN A 49 3.82 -2.11 2.54
C GLN A 49 3.17 -3.13 1.60
N ILE A 50 2.00 -2.82 1.02
CA ILE A 50 1.38 -3.74 0.07
C ILE A 50 2.12 -3.76 -1.28
N PRO A 51 2.45 -2.61 -1.90
CA PRO A 51 3.27 -2.61 -3.11
C PRO A 51 4.61 -3.35 -2.92
N SER A 52 5.24 -3.24 -1.75
CA SER A 52 6.51 -3.93 -1.46
C SER A 52 6.43 -5.46 -1.44
N LEU A 53 5.22 -6.01 -1.31
CA LEU A 53 4.97 -7.46 -1.35
C LEU A 53 4.56 -7.94 -2.74
N ILE A 54 4.26 -7.02 -3.66
CA ILE A 54 3.78 -7.30 -5.02
C ILE A 54 4.89 -7.11 -6.04
N MET A 55 5.63 -6.00 -5.92
CA MET A 55 6.65 -5.60 -6.87
C MET A 55 7.96 -6.33 -6.59
N ASP A 56 8.67 -6.71 -7.65
CA ASP A 56 10.02 -7.25 -7.53
C ASP A 56 10.98 -6.20 -6.95
N GLY A 57 11.93 -6.63 -6.12
CA GLY A 57 12.93 -5.76 -5.50
C GLY A 57 12.71 -5.54 -4.01
N ILE A 58 13.22 -4.42 -3.49
CA ILE A 58 13.22 -4.08 -2.06
C ILE A 58 12.59 -2.70 -1.88
N CYS A 59 11.64 -2.57 -0.94
CA CYS A 59 11.11 -1.28 -0.53
C CYS A 59 12.04 -0.64 0.50
N ILE A 60 12.46 0.60 0.23
CA ILE A 60 13.26 1.41 1.14
C ILE A 60 12.33 2.42 1.80
N VAL A 61 12.22 2.35 3.13
CA VAL A 61 11.43 3.29 3.93
C VAL A 61 12.40 4.18 4.71
N VAL A 62 12.28 5.49 4.53
CA VAL A 62 13.06 6.49 5.28
C VAL A 62 12.11 7.20 6.24
N SER A 63 12.42 7.15 7.53
CA SER A 63 11.67 7.81 8.60
C SER A 63 12.67 8.44 9.57
N PRO A 64 12.41 9.66 10.10
CA PRO A 64 13.21 10.21 11.20
C PRO A 64 13.11 9.36 12.48
#